data_AF-A0A4Y2SAG2-F1
#
_entry.id   AF-A0A4Y2SAG2-F1
#
_cell.length_a   1.000
_cell.length_b   1.000
_cell.length_c   1.000
_cell.angle_alpha   90.00
_cell.angle_beta   90.00
_cell.angle_gamma   90.00
#
_symmetry.space_group_name_H-M   'P 1'
#
loop_
_entity.id
_entity.type
_entity.pdbx_description
1 polymer ?
#
loop_
_entity_poly.entity_id
_entity_poly.type
_entity_poly.pdbx_seq_one_letter_code
_entity_poly.pdbx_strand_id
1 'polypeptide(L)'
;MLTMLLGQQADYTKYPCFLCLWDSRARDLHWTKTDWSLRGALTPGEKNVINTTLVPPEKVLLPPLPIKLGLMKQFIKSLPKDEECFRYLCSKFPQLSDAKLKEGVFTGPDIRKLLSDSLFSETMGDKEEEALDSFKDVVPRFLENVKDPLYKTIVQRMLTAYETQGCNMSLKVHFLQNIDCFPENLRAYSEEKGERFHQDVRDFERRYQGRWDVNMLADYCWMLRRETEDG
;
A
#
# COMPACT_ATOMS: atom_id res chain seq x y z
N MET A 1 -0.83 -10.69 -6.72
CA MET A 1 -1.37 -11.91 -6.10
C MET A 1 -2.90 -11.89 -6.00
N LEU A 2 -3.52 -10.84 -5.42
CA LEU A 2 -5.00 -10.77 -5.28
C LEU A 2 -5.78 -10.99 -6.58
N THR A 3 -5.39 -10.32 -7.67
CA THR A 3 -6.05 -10.48 -8.99
C THR A 3 -5.99 -11.93 -9.49
N MET A 4 -4.87 -12.63 -9.26
CA MET A 4 -4.72 -14.04 -9.62
C MET A 4 -5.67 -14.94 -8.80
N LEU A 5 -5.72 -14.74 -7.47
CA LEU A 5 -6.60 -15.53 -6.59
C LEU A 5 -8.08 -15.34 -6.92
N LEU A 6 -8.44 -14.14 -7.36
CA LEU A 6 -9.81 -13.75 -7.69
C LEU A 6 -10.15 -13.91 -9.18
N GLY A 7 -9.24 -14.47 -9.97
CA GLY A 7 -9.42 -14.66 -11.41
C GLY A 7 -9.61 -13.36 -12.21
N GLN A 8 -9.24 -12.22 -11.64
CA GLN A 8 -9.35 -10.91 -12.27
C GLN A 8 -8.14 -10.62 -13.15
N GLN A 9 -8.37 -9.90 -14.25
CA GLN A 9 -7.32 -9.33 -15.07
C GLN A 9 -6.48 -8.36 -14.24
N ALA A 10 -5.14 -8.49 -14.35
CA ALA A 10 -4.20 -7.57 -13.74
C ALA A 10 -4.17 -6.21 -14.48
N ASP A 11 -3.43 -5.25 -13.93
CA ASP A 11 -3.17 -3.94 -14.53
C ASP A 11 -4.38 -2.99 -14.63
N TYR A 12 -4.35 -2.08 -15.59
CA TYR A 12 -5.27 -0.95 -15.72
C TYR A 12 -6.63 -1.36 -16.31
N THR A 13 -7.43 -2.02 -15.48
CA THR A 13 -8.78 -2.46 -15.82
C THR A 13 -9.84 -1.48 -15.34
N LYS A 14 -11.00 -1.46 -16.00
CA LYS A 14 -12.11 -0.54 -15.66
C LYS A 14 -12.70 -0.83 -14.26
N TYR A 15 -12.82 -2.10 -13.88
CA TYR A 15 -13.47 -2.52 -12.63
C TYR A 15 -12.53 -3.33 -11.73
N PRO A 16 -11.42 -2.76 -11.26
CA PRO A 16 -10.36 -3.51 -10.58
C PRO A 16 -10.75 -3.93 -9.15
N CYS A 17 -11.75 -3.29 -8.55
CA CYS A 17 -12.25 -3.67 -7.23
C CYS A 17 -13.04 -4.99 -7.30
N PHE A 18 -12.77 -5.89 -6.35
CA PHE A 18 -13.48 -7.15 -6.24
C PHE A 18 -14.74 -7.06 -5.37
N LEU A 19 -14.87 -5.99 -4.57
CA LEU A 19 -16.03 -5.74 -3.69
C LEU A 19 -17.18 -5.04 -4.44
N CYS A 20 -16.85 -4.13 -5.34
CA CYS A 20 -17.84 -3.32 -6.06
C CYS A 20 -17.39 -3.00 -7.49
N LEU A 21 -18.29 -2.44 -8.28
CA LEU A 21 -18.07 -1.99 -9.65
C LEU A 21 -17.50 -0.57 -9.71
N TRP A 22 -16.49 -0.28 -8.87
CA TRP A 22 -15.75 0.97 -8.90
C TRP A 22 -15.08 1.16 -10.26
N ASP A 23 -15.42 2.26 -10.94
CA ASP A 23 -14.90 2.58 -12.28
C ASP A 23 -13.60 3.37 -12.18
N SER A 24 -12.47 2.70 -12.39
CA SER A 24 -11.13 3.30 -12.32
C SER A 24 -10.87 4.40 -13.35
N ARG A 25 -11.76 4.52 -14.36
CA ARG A 25 -11.65 5.49 -15.45
C ARG A 25 -12.51 6.74 -15.20
N ALA A 26 -13.47 6.69 -14.29
CA ALA A 26 -14.37 7.81 -13.96
C ALA A 26 -13.77 8.76 -12.92
N ARG A 27 -12.64 9.42 -13.27
CA ARG A 27 -11.83 10.24 -12.34
C ARG A 27 -12.60 11.40 -11.70
N ASP A 28 -13.54 11.97 -12.43
CA ASP A 28 -14.45 13.02 -11.99
C ASP A 28 -15.41 12.58 -10.87
N LEU A 29 -15.68 11.28 -10.77
CA LEU A 29 -16.59 10.71 -9.78
C LEU A 29 -15.86 10.12 -8.55
N HIS A 30 -14.53 10.00 -8.59
CA HIS A 30 -13.79 9.22 -7.60
C HIS A 30 -13.93 9.71 -6.16
N TRP A 31 -14.04 11.02 -5.97
CA TRP A 31 -14.16 11.63 -4.64
C TRP A 31 -15.61 11.95 -4.24
N THR A 32 -16.50 12.12 -5.22
CA THR A 32 -17.91 12.49 -4.98
C THR A 32 -18.83 11.28 -4.86
N LYS A 33 -18.49 10.16 -5.51
CA LYS A 33 -19.30 8.94 -5.50
C LYS A 33 -18.72 7.87 -4.58
N THR A 34 -19.50 7.48 -3.58
CA THR A 34 -19.15 6.43 -2.61
C THR A 34 -20.00 5.16 -2.75
N ASP A 35 -21.18 5.24 -3.37
CA ASP A 35 -22.18 4.18 -3.49
C ASP A 35 -22.03 3.36 -4.79
N TRP A 36 -20.83 2.84 -5.04
CA TRP A 36 -20.59 1.98 -6.20
C TRP A 36 -21.34 0.66 -6.05
N SER A 37 -22.02 0.22 -7.12
CA SER A 37 -22.79 -1.02 -7.12
C SER A 37 -21.94 -2.20 -6.66
N LEU A 38 -22.40 -2.92 -5.65
CA LEU A 38 -21.70 -4.10 -5.15
C LEU A 38 -21.56 -5.16 -6.23
N ARG A 39 -20.47 -5.92 -6.16
CA ARG A 39 -20.25 -7.03 -7.07
C ARG A 39 -20.99 -8.25 -6.52
N GLY A 40 -21.83 -8.87 -7.35
CA GLY A 40 -22.53 -10.10 -7.00
C GLY A 40 -21.61 -11.32 -7.05
N ALA A 41 -21.31 -11.81 -8.26
CA ALA A 41 -20.38 -12.93 -8.48
C ALA A 41 -19.18 -12.49 -9.33
N LEU A 42 -18.06 -13.19 -9.16
CA LEU A 42 -16.90 -13.08 -10.05
C LEU A 42 -17.04 -14.12 -11.18
N THR A 43 -17.92 -13.85 -12.13
CA THR A 43 -18.20 -14.73 -13.27
C THR A 43 -17.15 -14.51 -14.38
N PRO A 44 -16.41 -15.55 -14.83
CA PRO A 44 -15.48 -15.43 -15.95
C PRO A 44 -16.16 -14.89 -17.22
N GLY A 45 -15.51 -13.95 -17.89
CA GLY A 45 -16.05 -13.26 -19.08
C GLY A 45 -16.85 -11.99 -18.76
N GLU A 46 -17.18 -11.75 -17.49
CA GLU A 46 -17.86 -10.52 -17.08
C GLU A 46 -16.90 -9.47 -16.51
N LYS A 47 -17.10 -8.21 -16.91
CA LYS A 47 -16.34 -7.05 -16.43
C LYS A 47 -14.83 -7.24 -16.64
N ASN A 48 -14.07 -7.50 -15.57
CA ASN A 48 -12.63 -7.71 -15.58
C ASN A 48 -12.23 -9.13 -15.10
N VAL A 49 -13.18 -10.06 -15.01
CA VAL A 49 -12.93 -11.43 -14.56
C VAL A 49 -12.61 -12.29 -15.77
N ILE A 50 -11.42 -12.90 -15.78
CA ILE A 50 -10.91 -13.69 -16.91
C ILE A 50 -10.75 -15.17 -16.58
N ASN A 51 -10.72 -15.53 -15.30
CA ASN A 51 -10.57 -16.90 -14.82
C ASN A 51 -11.51 -17.17 -13.65
N THR A 52 -11.74 -18.45 -13.36
CA THR A 52 -12.49 -18.86 -12.18
C THR A 52 -11.76 -18.46 -10.90
N THR A 53 -12.50 -17.91 -9.94
CA THR A 53 -12.01 -17.54 -8.62
C THR A 53 -11.48 -18.77 -7.87
N LEU A 54 -10.26 -18.68 -7.34
CA LEU A 54 -9.64 -19.75 -6.54
C LEU A 54 -9.97 -19.62 -5.04
N VAL A 55 -10.24 -18.41 -4.58
CA VAL A 55 -10.56 -18.11 -3.16
C VAL A 55 -11.81 -17.23 -3.11
N PRO A 56 -12.84 -17.59 -2.33
CA PRO A 56 -14.02 -16.75 -2.15
C PRO A 56 -13.64 -15.32 -1.72
N PRO A 57 -14.25 -14.26 -2.30
CA PRO A 57 -13.94 -12.87 -1.96
C PRO A 57 -14.02 -12.55 -0.47
N GLU A 58 -14.95 -13.20 0.24
CA GLU A 58 -15.18 -13.01 1.68
C GLU A 58 -14.03 -13.55 2.54
N LYS A 59 -13.17 -14.40 1.97
CA LYS A 59 -11.97 -14.95 2.61
C LYS A 59 -10.71 -14.17 2.24
N VAL A 60 -10.81 -13.16 1.37
CA VAL A 60 -9.68 -12.32 0.99
C VAL A 60 -9.49 -11.23 2.03
N LEU A 61 -8.30 -11.18 2.61
CA LEU A 61 -7.88 -10.11 3.49
C LEU A 61 -7.13 -9.05 2.69
N LEU A 62 -7.41 -7.77 2.99
CA LEU A 62 -6.68 -6.65 2.43
C LEU A 62 -5.42 -6.38 3.30
N PRO A 63 -4.20 -6.70 2.82
CA PRO A 63 -3.00 -6.55 3.62
C PRO A 63 -2.67 -5.06 3.84
N PRO A 64 -2.28 -4.65 5.08
CA PRO A 64 -2.04 -3.25 5.40
C PRO A 64 -0.81 -2.66 4.72
N LEU A 65 0.25 -3.45 4.52
CA LEU A 65 1.52 -2.96 3.98
C LEU A 65 1.38 -2.46 2.53
N PRO A 66 0.82 -3.21 1.56
CA PRO A 66 0.59 -2.70 0.22
C PRO A 66 -0.26 -1.44 0.21
N ILE A 67 -1.26 -1.33 1.10
CA ILE A 67 -2.10 -0.14 1.21
C ILE A 67 -1.28 1.05 1.68
N LYS A 68 -0.53 0.93 2.77
CA LYS A 68 0.40 1.96 3.27
C LYS A 68 1.35 2.45 2.17
N LEU A 69 1.96 1.53 1.42
CA LEU A 69 2.83 1.87 0.28
C LEU A 69 2.07 2.62 -0.83
N GLY A 70 0.82 2.24 -1.09
CA GLY A 70 -0.04 2.89 -2.08
C GLY A 70 -0.46 4.30 -1.71
N LEU A 71 -0.79 4.52 -0.43
CA LEU A 71 -1.15 5.84 0.10
C LEU A 71 0.02 6.81 -0.03
N MET A 72 1.20 6.40 0.47
CA MET A 72 2.43 7.19 0.30
C MET A 72 2.72 7.47 -1.17
N LYS A 73 2.57 6.46 -2.04
CA LYS A 73 2.77 6.65 -3.47
C LYS A 73 1.87 7.76 -4.03
N GLN A 74 0.58 7.78 -3.68
CA GLN A 74 -0.31 8.83 -4.17
C GLN A 74 0.04 10.21 -3.62
N PHE A 75 0.37 10.29 -2.33
CA PHE A 75 0.82 11.54 -1.70
C PHE A 75 2.07 12.11 -2.38
N ILE A 76 3.12 11.30 -2.57
CA ILE A 76 4.35 11.79 -3.21
C ILE A 76 4.09 12.20 -4.67
N LYS A 77 3.21 11.48 -5.37
CA LYS A 77 2.85 11.82 -6.75
C LYS A 77 2.13 13.16 -6.84
N SER A 78 1.32 13.54 -5.86
CA SER A 78 0.64 14.85 -5.82
C SER A 78 1.53 16.01 -5.38
N LEU A 79 2.70 15.76 -4.78
CA LEU A 79 3.61 16.84 -4.38
C LEU A 79 4.09 17.67 -5.60
N PRO A 80 4.16 19.00 -5.46
CA PRO A 80 4.75 19.87 -6.48
C PRO A 80 6.24 19.56 -6.66
N LYS A 81 6.67 19.26 -7.89
CA LYS A 81 8.03 18.73 -8.18
C LYS A 81 9.12 19.80 -8.13
N ASP A 82 8.75 21.07 -8.26
CA ASP A 82 9.67 22.20 -8.30
C ASP A 82 9.81 22.89 -6.93
N GLU A 83 9.04 22.45 -5.93
CA GLU A 83 8.99 23.06 -4.61
C GLU A 83 10.03 22.48 -3.63
N GLU A 84 10.17 23.14 -2.48
CA GLU A 84 11.14 22.78 -1.44
C GLU A 84 10.93 21.37 -0.89
N CYS A 85 9.68 20.94 -0.66
CA CYS A 85 9.39 19.59 -0.17
C CYS A 85 9.92 18.48 -1.07
N PHE A 86 9.84 18.64 -2.40
CA PHE A 86 10.36 17.64 -3.32
C PHE A 86 11.89 17.68 -3.41
N ARG A 87 12.48 18.88 -3.38
CA ARG A 87 13.94 19.03 -3.28
C ARG A 87 14.49 18.39 -2.00
N TYR A 88 13.78 18.52 -0.89
CA TYR A 88 14.12 17.87 0.37
C TYR A 88 14.08 16.34 0.27
N LEU A 89 13.05 15.77 -0.39
CA LEU A 89 12.99 14.33 -0.63
C LEU A 89 14.21 13.81 -1.40
N CYS A 90 14.62 14.53 -2.45
CA CYS A 90 15.81 14.19 -3.24
C CYS A 90 17.08 14.19 -2.38
N SER A 91 17.25 15.17 -1.48
CA SER A 91 18.43 15.23 -0.60
C SER A 91 18.39 14.19 0.52
N LYS A 92 17.20 13.84 1.02
CA LYS A 92 17.02 12.86 2.11
C LYS A 92 17.25 11.41 1.67
N PHE A 93 16.97 11.11 0.40
CA PHE A 93 17.12 9.78 -0.20
C PHE A 93 18.01 9.82 -1.45
N PRO A 94 19.31 10.16 -1.31
CA PRO A 94 20.23 10.25 -2.46
C PRO A 94 20.44 8.92 -3.19
N GLN A 95 20.12 7.80 -2.53
CA GLN A 95 20.15 6.45 -3.11
C GLN A 95 18.95 6.13 -4.02
N LEU A 96 17.87 6.91 -3.94
CA LEU A 96 16.71 6.75 -4.81
C LEU A 96 16.87 7.65 -6.03
N SER A 97 16.57 7.11 -7.21
CA SER A 97 16.57 7.91 -8.42
C SER A 97 15.40 8.89 -8.44
N ASP A 98 15.56 10.01 -9.15
CA ASP A 98 14.49 10.99 -9.38
C ASP A 98 13.21 10.33 -9.92
N ALA A 99 13.34 9.37 -10.84
CA ALA A 99 12.20 8.61 -11.35
C ALA A 99 11.46 7.80 -10.26
N LYS A 100 12.18 7.18 -9.32
CA LYS A 100 11.58 6.46 -8.19
C LYS A 100 10.86 7.42 -7.25
N LEU A 101 11.47 8.57 -6.95
CA LEU A 101 10.87 9.60 -6.11
C LEU A 101 9.61 10.17 -6.76
N LYS A 102 9.66 10.55 -8.04
CA LYS A 102 8.49 11.05 -8.80
C LYS A 102 7.35 10.05 -8.85
N GLU A 103 7.66 8.76 -8.94
CA GLU A 103 6.67 7.69 -8.95
C GLU A 103 6.24 7.21 -7.55
N GLY A 104 6.75 7.84 -6.48
CA GLY A 104 6.41 7.49 -5.10
C GLY A 104 6.82 6.06 -4.73
N VAL A 105 7.94 5.57 -5.28
CA VAL A 105 8.45 4.22 -5.05
C VAL A 105 9.33 4.22 -3.81
N PHE A 106 8.72 3.88 -2.67
CA PHE A 106 9.38 3.79 -1.38
C PHE A 106 9.24 2.37 -0.79
N THR A 107 10.19 1.98 0.04
CA THR A 107 10.09 0.79 0.88
C THR A 107 9.44 1.11 2.23
N GLY A 108 9.03 0.08 2.98
CA GLY A 108 8.53 0.26 4.35
C GLY A 108 9.48 1.05 5.26
N PRO A 109 10.80 0.72 5.29
CA PRO A 109 11.81 1.50 5.99
C PRO A 109 11.91 2.96 5.56
N ASP A 110 11.87 3.25 4.25
CA ASP A 110 11.95 4.64 3.77
C ASP A 110 10.75 5.47 4.25
N ILE A 111 9.54 4.89 4.21
CA ILE A 111 8.33 5.52 4.73
C ILE A 111 8.46 5.80 6.22
N ARG A 112 8.93 4.83 7.01
CA ARG A 112 9.14 5.04 8.45
C ARG A 112 10.09 6.20 8.71
N LYS A 113 11.22 6.23 7.99
CA LYS A 113 12.21 7.30 8.09
C LYS A 113 11.60 8.66 7.76
N LEU A 114 10.77 8.73 6.72
CA LEU A 114 10.11 9.96 6.28
C LEU A 114 9.03 10.43 7.27
N LEU A 115 8.20 9.53 7.80
CA LEU A 115 7.12 9.89 8.71
C LEU A 115 7.63 10.37 10.08
N SER A 116 8.82 9.94 10.49
CA SER A 116 9.48 10.38 11.73
C SER A 116 10.30 11.67 11.57
N ASP A 117 10.37 12.23 10.37
CA ASP A 117 11.22 13.38 10.05
C ASP A 117 10.44 14.70 10.16
N SER A 118 10.59 15.41 11.28
CA SER A 118 9.88 16.68 11.51
C SER A 118 10.28 17.75 10.49
N LEU A 119 11.54 17.76 10.05
CA LEU A 119 12.05 18.70 9.06
C LEU A 119 11.37 18.56 7.71
N PHE A 120 10.83 17.38 7.38
CA PHE A 120 10.10 17.20 6.13
C PHE A 120 8.77 17.96 6.13
N SER A 121 8.04 17.95 7.25
CA SER A 121 6.80 18.73 7.39
C SER A 121 7.06 20.23 7.26
N GLU A 122 8.19 20.73 7.77
CA GLU A 122 8.56 22.16 7.69
C GLU A 122 8.79 22.65 6.24
N THR A 123 8.99 21.74 5.29
CA THR A 123 9.20 22.08 3.86
C THR A 123 7.91 22.15 3.05
N MET A 124 6.76 21.90 3.68
CA MET A 124 5.46 21.77 3.04
C MET A 124 4.59 23.02 3.20
N GLY A 125 3.64 23.23 2.29
CA GLY A 125 2.53 24.14 2.49
C GLY A 125 1.41 23.49 3.32
N ASP A 126 0.43 24.30 3.74
CA ASP A 126 -0.66 23.87 4.62
C ASP A 126 -1.42 22.63 4.12
N LYS A 127 -1.60 22.50 2.79
CA LYS A 127 -2.34 21.38 2.19
C LYS A 127 -1.52 20.10 2.20
N GLU A 128 -0.24 20.20 1.83
CA GLU A 128 0.68 19.08 1.82
C GLU A 128 0.90 18.55 3.25
N GLU A 129 1.05 19.47 4.21
CA GLU A 129 1.23 19.15 5.62
C GLU A 129 0.00 18.43 6.19
N GLU A 130 -1.22 18.93 5.97
CA GLU A 130 -2.44 18.27 6.45
C GLU A 130 -2.64 16.88 5.80
N ALA A 131 -2.30 16.73 4.52
CA ALA A 131 -2.33 15.42 3.86
C ALA A 131 -1.28 14.46 4.43
N LEU A 132 -0.07 14.94 4.75
CA LEU A 132 0.96 14.14 5.39
C LEU A 132 0.57 13.74 6.82
N ASP A 133 0.06 14.67 7.61
CA ASP A 133 -0.27 14.46 9.01
C ASP A 133 -1.51 13.57 9.20
N SER A 134 -2.53 13.76 8.37
CA SER A 134 -3.67 12.83 8.34
C SER A 134 -3.24 11.41 7.93
N PHE A 135 -2.26 11.26 7.03
CA PHE A 135 -1.66 9.97 6.72
C PHE A 135 -0.86 9.39 7.89
N LYS A 136 -0.05 10.21 8.58
CA LYS A 136 0.66 9.82 9.81
C LYS A 136 -0.30 9.32 10.88
N ASP A 137 -1.49 9.90 11.00
CA ASP A 137 -2.53 9.47 11.95
C ASP A 137 -3.15 8.12 11.56
N VAL A 138 -3.44 7.89 10.26
CA VAL A 138 -4.05 6.64 9.77
C VAL A 138 -3.16 5.43 9.98
N VAL A 139 -1.84 5.58 9.85
CA VAL A 139 -0.90 4.46 9.94
C VAL A 139 -1.00 3.71 11.29
N PRO A 140 -0.78 4.32 12.46
CA PRO A 140 -0.85 3.62 13.75
C PRO A 140 -2.29 3.40 14.23
N ARG A 141 -3.24 4.26 13.88
CA ARG A 141 -4.62 4.20 14.41
C ARG A 141 -5.58 3.34 13.60
N PHE A 142 -5.21 2.99 12.37
CA PHE A 142 -6.02 2.11 11.53
C PHE A 142 -5.20 0.94 10.98
N LEU A 143 -4.05 1.18 10.34
CA LEU A 143 -3.31 0.15 9.59
C LEU A 143 -2.42 -0.78 10.45
N GLU A 144 -2.35 -0.57 11.76
CA GLU A 144 -1.49 -1.35 12.67
C GLU A 144 -2.29 -2.31 13.59
N ASN A 145 -2.03 -2.31 14.90
CA ASN A 145 -2.44 -3.39 15.82
C ASN A 145 -3.94 -3.40 16.10
N VAL A 146 -4.45 -2.36 16.76
CA VAL A 146 -5.83 -2.25 17.22
C VAL A 146 -6.39 -1.00 16.58
N LYS A 147 -7.53 -1.14 15.90
CA LYS A 147 -8.25 0.01 15.34
C LYS A 147 -8.64 0.93 16.48
N ASP A 148 -8.27 2.19 16.33
CA ASP A 148 -8.76 3.26 17.21
C ASP A 148 -10.29 3.32 17.12
N PRO A 149 -11.05 3.49 18.22
CA PRO A 149 -12.51 3.60 18.17
C PRO A 149 -13.04 4.65 17.16
N LEU A 150 -12.22 5.68 16.86
CA LEU A 150 -12.52 6.76 15.93
C LEU A 150 -11.88 6.55 14.55
N TYR A 151 -11.44 5.33 14.20
CA TYR A 151 -10.75 5.05 12.94
C TYR A 151 -11.53 5.53 11.71
N LYS A 152 -12.88 5.46 11.73
CA LYS A 152 -13.72 5.95 10.62
C LYS A 152 -13.52 7.44 10.37
N THR A 153 -13.49 8.24 11.43
CA THR A 153 -13.26 9.70 11.36
C THR A 153 -11.84 10.00 10.92
N ILE A 154 -10.86 9.26 11.42
CA ILE A 154 -9.44 9.43 11.07
C ILE A 154 -9.22 9.15 9.57
N VAL A 155 -9.77 8.04 9.07
CA VAL A 155 -9.71 7.70 7.65
C VAL A 155 -10.45 8.73 6.79
N GLN A 156 -11.63 9.18 7.21
CA GLN A 156 -12.39 10.19 6.48
C GLN A 156 -11.63 11.52 6.39
N ARG A 157 -11.00 11.98 7.48
CA ARG A 157 -10.13 13.17 7.48
C ARG A 157 -9.01 13.02 6.45
N MET A 158 -8.34 11.87 6.42
CA MET A 158 -7.27 11.62 5.44
C MET A 158 -7.79 11.62 4.00
N LEU A 159 -8.96 11.03 3.73
CA LEU A 159 -9.55 11.06 2.39
C LEU A 159 -9.85 12.49 1.93
N THR A 160 -10.42 13.33 2.80
CA THR A 160 -10.67 14.76 2.50
C THR A 160 -9.37 15.52 2.27
N ALA A 161 -8.33 15.27 3.07
CA ALA A 161 -7.02 15.91 2.90
C ALA A 161 -6.36 15.50 1.57
N TYR A 162 -6.45 14.21 1.21
CA TYR A 162 -5.93 13.69 -0.06
C TYR A 162 -6.68 14.27 -1.26
N GLU A 163 -8.00 14.41 -1.19
CA GLU A 163 -8.78 15.09 -2.23
C GLU A 163 -8.32 16.55 -2.39
N THR A 164 -8.19 17.27 -1.27
CA THR A 164 -7.79 18.69 -1.24
C THR A 164 -6.37 18.90 -1.79
N GLN A 165 -5.46 17.97 -1.53
CA GLN A 165 -4.10 17.96 -2.05
C GLN A 165 -4.03 17.60 -3.55
N GLY A 166 -5.11 17.08 -4.13
CA GLY A 166 -5.13 16.61 -5.52
C GLY A 166 -4.49 15.24 -5.71
N CYS A 167 -4.49 14.38 -4.68
CA CYS A 167 -4.12 12.97 -4.83
C CYS A 167 -5.04 12.28 -5.84
N ASN A 168 -4.50 11.37 -6.64
CA ASN A 168 -5.35 10.48 -7.45
C ASN A 168 -5.92 9.36 -6.57
N MET A 169 -7.19 9.03 -6.78
CA MET A 169 -7.83 7.89 -6.14
C MET A 169 -7.33 6.58 -6.76
N SER A 170 -6.29 6.00 -6.17
CA SER A 170 -5.86 4.64 -6.53
C SER A 170 -6.81 3.60 -5.94
N LEU A 171 -6.77 2.35 -6.45
CA LEU A 171 -7.53 1.23 -5.87
C LEU A 171 -7.30 1.08 -4.36
N LYS A 172 -6.07 1.35 -3.89
CA LYS A 172 -5.70 1.26 -2.47
C LYS A 172 -6.32 2.38 -1.64
N VAL A 173 -6.45 3.58 -2.20
CA VAL A 173 -7.16 4.70 -1.55
C VAL A 173 -8.67 4.39 -1.55
N HIS A 174 -9.20 3.86 -2.65
CA HIS A 174 -10.61 3.46 -2.75
C HIS A 174 -11.00 2.37 -1.73
N PHE A 175 -10.11 1.43 -1.41
CA PHE A 175 -10.39 0.47 -0.34
C PHE A 175 -10.65 1.14 1.02
N LEU A 176 -10.08 2.32 1.27
CA LEU A 176 -10.36 3.11 2.48
C LEU A 176 -11.73 3.81 2.47
N GLN A 177 -12.47 3.80 1.36
CA GLN A 177 -13.90 4.14 1.39
C GLN A 177 -14.75 2.95 1.85
N ASN A 178 -14.17 1.75 1.90
CA ASN A 178 -14.81 0.49 2.30
C ASN A 178 -14.13 -0.10 3.56
N ILE A 179 -13.86 0.75 4.56
CA ILE A 179 -13.12 0.38 5.78
C ILE A 179 -13.74 -0.77 6.58
N ASP A 180 -15.04 -1.00 6.46
CA ASP A 180 -15.74 -2.06 7.17
C ASP A 180 -15.33 -3.47 6.67
N CYS A 181 -14.66 -3.57 5.51
CA CYS A 181 -14.13 -4.83 4.98
C CYS A 181 -12.77 -5.24 5.59
N PHE A 182 -12.14 -4.40 6.41
CA PHE A 182 -10.85 -4.70 7.01
C PHE A 182 -11.01 -5.53 8.30
N PRO A 183 -10.20 -6.58 8.53
CA PRO A 183 -10.22 -7.30 9.79
C PRO A 183 -9.81 -6.41 10.97
N GLU A 184 -10.14 -6.81 12.19
CA GLU A 184 -9.93 -5.98 13.39
C GLU A 184 -8.46 -5.78 13.75
N ASN A 185 -7.62 -6.80 13.52
CA ASN A 185 -6.17 -6.73 13.73
C ASN A 185 -5.46 -6.86 12.39
N LEU A 186 -5.07 -5.74 11.80
CA LEU A 186 -4.40 -5.73 10.49
C LEU A 186 -2.94 -6.16 10.58
N ARG A 187 -2.24 -5.82 11.67
CA ARG A 187 -0.84 -6.19 11.84
C ARG A 187 -0.62 -7.71 11.83
N ALA A 188 -1.55 -8.48 12.38
CA ALA A 188 -1.51 -9.94 12.35
C ALA A 188 -1.42 -10.50 10.92
N TYR A 189 -1.90 -9.74 9.93
CA TYR A 189 -1.89 -10.09 8.51
C TYR A 189 -0.97 -9.18 7.69
N SER A 190 -0.02 -8.50 8.34
CA SER A 190 0.99 -7.69 7.65
C SER A 190 1.94 -8.57 6.84
N GLU A 191 2.17 -8.17 5.59
CA GLU A 191 3.15 -8.81 4.70
C GLU A 191 4.60 -8.40 5.02
N GLU A 192 4.86 -7.68 6.12
CA GLU A 192 6.21 -7.24 6.51
C GLU A 192 7.20 -8.42 6.65
N LYS A 193 6.73 -9.58 7.14
CA LYS A 193 7.56 -10.80 7.17
C LYS A 193 7.90 -11.31 5.76
N GLY A 194 6.97 -11.21 4.82
CA GLY A 194 7.21 -11.55 3.42
C GLY A 194 8.18 -10.58 2.74
N GLU A 195 8.11 -9.29 3.07
CA GLU A 195 9.07 -8.31 2.57
C GLU A 195 10.47 -8.54 3.14
N ARG A 196 10.58 -8.90 4.42
CA ARG A 196 11.85 -9.31 5.04
C ARG A 196 12.42 -10.55 4.36
N PHE A 197 11.59 -11.55 4.04
CA PHE A 197 12.01 -12.72 3.26
C PHE A 197 12.69 -12.32 1.96
N HIS A 198 12.14 -11.36 1.19
CA HIS A 198 12.79 -10.89 -0.04
C HIS A 198 14.17 -10.25 0.19
N GLN A 199 14.34 -9.53 1.30
CA GLN A 199 15.64 -8.94 1.66
C GLN A 199 16.66 -10.01 2.06
N ASP A 200 16.26 -10.96 2.89
CA ASP A 200 17.11 -12.07 3.34
C ASP A 200 17.52 -12.92 2.12
N VAL A 201 16.57 -13.29 1.27
CA VAL A 201 16.82 -14.08 0.06
C VAL A 201 17.81 -13.38 -0.86
N ARG A 202 17.69 -12.06 -1.07
CA ARG A 202 18.65 -11.30 -1.88
C ARG A 202 20.08 -11.41 -1.33
N ASP A 203 20.25 -11.41 -0.02
CA ASP A 203 21.56 -11.59 0.62
C ASP A 203 22.08 -13.02 0.50
N PHE A 204 21.21 -14.04 0.52
CA PHE A 204 21.58 -15.39 0.14
C PHE A 204 21.95 -15.48 -1.35
N GLU A 205 21.15 -14.97 -2.28
CA GLU A 205 21.48 -15.00 -3.70
C GLU A 205 22.86 -14.40 -3.96
N ARG A 206 23.18 -13.27 -3.32
CA ARG A 206 24.52 -12.67 -3.39
C ARG A 206 25.62 -13.60 -2.85
N ARG A 207 25.42 -14.21 -1.69
CA ARG A 207 26.39 -15.16 -1.09
C ARG A 207 26.62 -16.40 -1.94
N TYR A 208 25.57 -16.91 -2.59
CA TYR A 208 25.63 -18.11 -3.43
C TYR A 208 25.84 -17.76 -4.91
N GLN A 209 26.13 -16.50 -5.24
CA GLN A 209 26.42 -16.02 -6.60
C GLN A 209 25.28 -16.33 -7.60
N GLY A 210 24.04 -16.20 -7.15
CA GLY A 210 22.82 -16.50 -7.92
C GLY A 210 22.51 -17.99 -8.08
N ARG A 211 23.24 -18.89 -7.40
CA ARG A 211 22.92 -20.32 -7.40
C ARG A 211 21.74 -20.60 -6.46
N TRP A 212 20.68 -21.15 -7.03
CA TRP A 212 19.49 -21.60 -6.32
C TRP A 212 19.54 -23.12 -6.11
N ASP A 213 20.38 -23.57 -5.17
CA ASP A 213 20.57 -25.00 -4.87
C ASP A 213 20.01 -25.40 -3.50
N VAL A 214 19.98 -26.71 -3.24
CA VAL A 214 19.48 -27.28 -1.98
C VAL A 214 20.26 -26.75 -0.76
N ASN A 215 21.54 -26.41 -0.92
CA ASN A 215 22.36 -25.91 0.18
C ASN A 215 21.95 -24.49 0.55
N MET A 216 21.71 -23.61 -0.43
CA MET A 216 21.18 -22.26 -0.18
C MET A 216 19.86 -22.32 0.60
N LEU A 217 18.94 -23.21 0.19
CA LEU A 217 17.66 -23.37 0.89
C LEU A 217 17.85 -23.98 2.29
N ALA A 218 18.74 -24.95 2.46
CA ALA A 218 19.05 -25.55 3.75
C ALA A 218 19.63 -24.52 4.72
N ASP A 219 20.57 -23.69 4.28
CA ASP A 219 21.18 -22.64 5.10
C ASP A 219 20.19 -21.50 5.42
N TYR A 220 19.25 -21.22 4.52
CA TYR A 220 18.14 -20.31 4.81
C TYR A 220 17.22 -20.86 5.91
N CYS A 221 16.77 -22.11 5.78
CA CYS A 221 15.97 -22.79 6.79
C CYS A 221 16.70 -22.88 8.15
N TRP A 222 18.02 -23.12 8.12
CA TRP A 222 18.86 -23.16 9.31
C TRP A 222 18.92 -21.79 10.01
N MET A 223 19.09 -20.71 9.24
CA MET A 223 19.07 -19.35 9.77
C MET A 223 17.72 -19.02 10.43
N LEU A 224 16.61 -19.36 9.78
CA LEU A 224 15.27 -19.17 10.36
C LEU A 224 15.08 -19.90 11.69
N ARG A 225 15.57 -21.15 11.81
CA ARG A 225 15.50 -21.89 13.08
C ARG A 225 16.26 -21.20 14.20
N ARG A 226 17.48 -20.72 13.92
CA ARG A 226 18.29 -20.04 14.93
C ARG A 226 17.63 -18.76 15.45
N GLU A 227 17.04 -17.96 14.56
CA GLU A 227 16.33 -16.75 14.98
C GLU A 227 15.10 -17.04 15.85
N THR A 228 14.52 -18.25 15.75
CA THR A 228 13.37 -18.67 16.59
C THR A 228 13.76 -19.34 17.91
N GLU A 229 14.99 -19.85 18.04
CA GLU A 229 15.48 -20.53 19.25
C GLU A 229 16.16 -19.56 20.24
N ASP A 230 16.69 -18.44 19.74
CA ASP A 230 17.40 -17.41 20.52
C ASP A 230 16.51 -16.17 20.87
N GLY A 231 15.19 -16.24 20.65
CA GLY A 231 14.24 -15.13 20.78
C GLY A 231 13.18 -15.28 21.87
#